data_AF-A0A836WVV7-F1
#
_entry.id   AF-A0A836WVV7-F1
#
_cell.length_a   1.000
_cell.length_b   1.000
_cell.length_c   1.000
_cell.angle_alpha   90.00
_cell.angle_beta   90.00
_cell.angle_gamma   90.00
#
_symmetry.space_group_name_H-M   'P 1'
#
loop_
_entity.id
_entity.type
_entity.pdbx_description
1 polymer ?
#
loop_
_entity_poly.entity_id
_entity_poly.type
_entity_poly.pdbx_seq_one_letter_code
_entity_poly.pdbx_strand_id
1 'polypeptide(L)'
;ASVIAKVINSNADLQAKGITAAANNESVAGTAFGTHNTGNGGLTIKIYVGPETSPDITLSFASNTTINAQNLADLINSQAQDNGVAITASVDAADRLVLTTDNGETVAVEVSVGTNGSNFDLNKLIDVDGTQNVSAGATGSAVKVGDLQVFGDSAYGYNFTGISTIGEGLGVQAANVADKSSLDTSVKVDNNANAEFSLRVIDTIIKKIDKQRANLGSIQINLETIIQNNEFSAVQQREAESRIRNVDFAKEMANFTRYQTLMQSGMAMMAQANQLPQMVLQLLR
;
A
#
# COMPACT_ATOMS: atom_id res chain seq x y z
N ALA A 1 -2.96 16.96 -9.11
CA ALA A 1 -2.92 15.71 -8.32
C ALA A 1 -3.83 15.70 -7.09
N SER A 2 -3.84 16.75 -6.25
CA SER A 2 -4.59 16.79 -4.97
C SER A 2 -6.05 16.30 -5.02
N VAL A 3 -6.85 16.79 -5.97
CA VAL A 3 -8.27 16.37 -6.10
C VAL A 3 -8.40 14.88 -6.37
N ILE A 4 -7.56 14.33 -7.25
CA ILE A 4 -7.57 12.90 -7.58
C ILE A 4 -7.19 12.07 -6.36
N ALA A 5 -6.16 12.50 -5.61
CA ALA A 5 -5.77 11.83 -4.37
C ALA A 5 -6.90 11.83 -3.32
N LYS A 6 -7.60 12.96 -3.16
CA LYS A 6 -8.78 13.06 -2.28
C LYS A 6 -9.90 12.13 -2.71
N VAL A 7 -10.20 12.05 -4.02
CA VAL A 7 -11.22 11.15 -4.55
C VAL A 7 -10.87 9.69 -4.28
N ILE A 8 -9.62 9.27 -4.56
CA ILE A 8 -9.15 7.91 -4.27
C ILE A 8 -9.28 7.60 -2.77
N ASN A 9 -8.80 8.51 -1.92
CA ASN A 9 -8.84 8.34 -0.47
C ASN A 9 -10.24 8.48 0.13
N SER A 10 -11.22 9.01 -0.60
CA SER A 10 -12.62 9.07 -0.13
C SER A 10 -13.46 7.86 -0.56
N ASN A 11 -12.94 7.05 -1.49
CA ASN A 11 -13.68 5.94 -2.06
C ASN A 11 -13.54 4.68 -1.18
N ALA A 12 -14.65 4.24 -0.57
CA ALA A 12 -14.67 3.09 0.33
C ALA A 12 -14.24 1.77 -0.34
N ASP A 13 -14.59 1.56 -1.61
CA ASP A 13 -14.22 0.34 -2.35
C ASP A 13 -12.72 0.28 -2.62
N LEU A 14 -12.10 1.42 -2.89
CA LEU A 14 -10.66 1.53 -3.10
C LEU A 14 -9.90 1.33 -1.78
N GLN A 15 -10.37 1.94 -0.69
CA GLN A 15 -9.80 1.72 0.64
C GLN A 15 -9.91 0.27 1.10
N ALA A 16 -11.05 -0.39 0.86
CA ALA A 16 -11.24 -1.81 1.20
C ALA A 16 -10.26 -2.72 0.44
N LYS A 17 -9.81 -2.29 -0.75
CA LYS A 17 -8.77 -2.96 -1.55
C LYS A 17 -7.35 -2.55 -1.18
N GLY A 18 -7.18 -1.76 -0.11
CA GLY A 18 -5.88 -1.26 0.35
C GLY A 18 -5.26 -0.19 -0.53
N ILE A 19 -6.05 0.45 -1.41
CA ILE A 19 -5.57 1.50 -2.31
C ILE A 19 -5.69 2.85 -1.61
N THR A 20 -4.59 3.61 -1.59
CA THR A 20 -4.52 4.98 -1.10
C THR A 20 -3.72 5.83 -2.07
N ALA A 21 -3.84 7.14 -1.99
CA ALA A 21 -3.07 8.06 -2.82
C ALA A 21 -2.52 9.22 -2.00
N ALA A 22 -1.38 9.74 -2.42
CA ALA A 22 -0.85 11.01 -1.96
C ALA A 22 -0.59 11.91 -3.17
N ALA A 23 -0.74 13.20 -2.97
CA ALA A 23 -0.29 14.19 -3.92
C ALA A 23 0.83 14.98 -3.26
N ASN A 24 1.90 15.23 -4.00
CA ASN A 24 2.95 16.15 -3.59
C ASN A 24 3.20 17.13 -4.73
N ASN A 25 3.47 18.38 -4.42
CA ASN A 25 3.90 19.33 -5.43
C ASN A 25 5.09 20.11 -4.89
N GLU A 26 6.23 19.88 -5.52
CA GLU A 26 7.44 20.65 -5.31
C GLU A 26 7.83 21.24 -6.66
N SER A 27 7.76 22.57 -6.72
CA SER A 27 8.14 23.34 -7.89
C SER A 27 9.46 24.04 -7.59
N VAL A 28 10.53 23.51 -8.17
CA VAL A 28 11.83 24.16 -8.15
C VAL A 28 11.96 25.02 -9.41
N ALA A 29 12.46 26.25 -9.30
CA ALA A 29 12.72 27.08 -10.47
C ALA A 29 13.79 26.42 -11.39
N GLY A 30 13.64 26.60 -12.71
CA GLY A 30 14.57 26.04 -13.70
C GLY A 30 15.95 26.70 -13.67
N THR A 31 16.03 27.95 -13.21
CA THR A 31 17.27 28.74 -13.16
C THR A 31 17.45 29.46 -11.82
N ALA A 32 18.70 29.79 -11.48
CA ALA A 32 19.00 30.63 -10.32
C ALA A 32 18.33 32.01 -10.46
N PHE A 33 17.73 32.50 -9.38
CA PHE A 33 16.98 33.75 -9.39
C PHE A 33 17.93 34.94 -9.59
N GLY A 34 19.06 34.95 -8.86
CA GLY A 34 20.00 36.06 -8.80
C GLY A 34 19.35 37.32 -8.23
N THR A 35 19.59 38.46 -8.88
CA THR A 35 18.87 39.71 -8.59
C THR A 35 18.08 40.15 -9.80
N HIS A 36 16.83 40.59 -9.59
CA HIS A 36 16.02 41.21 -10.62
C HIS A 36 15.67 42.65 -10.20
N ASN A 37 15.90 43.61 -11.09
CA ASN A 37 15.45 44.98 -10.90
C ASN A 37 14.20 45.21 -11.75
N THR A 38 13.11 45.63 -11.11
CA THR A 38 11.81 45.85 -11.76
C THR A 38 11.82 46.95 -12.83
N GLY A 39 12.87 47.77 -12.88
CA GLY A 39 12.99 48.89 -13.81
C GLY A 39 11.91 49.94 -13.56
N ASN A 40 11.68 50.82 -14.53
CA ASN A 40 10.80 51.98 -14.34
C ASN A 40 9.30 51.63 -14.37
N GLY A 41 8.93 50.40 -14.71
CA GLY A 41 7.53 49.96 -14.85
C GLY A 41 6.95 49.16 -13.68
N GLY A 42 7.77 48.73 -12.71
CA GLY A 42 7.30 47.84 -11.64
C GLY A 42 7.02 46.41 -12.11
N LEU A 43 6.75 45.52 -11.16
CA LEU A 43 6.50 44.09 -11.39
C LEU A 43 5.39 43.60 -10.46
N THR A 44 4.43 42.86 -11.00
CA THR A 44 3.43 42.16 -10.20
C THR A 44 3.57 40.66 -10.42
N ILE A 45 3.73 39.91 -9.33
CA ILE A 45 3.75 38.44 -9.33
C ILE A 45 2.50 37.98 -8.59
N LYS A 46 1.70 37.14 -9.24
CA LYS A 46 0.53 36.49 -8.65
C LYS A 46 0.77 34.99 -8.60
N ILE A 47 0.41 34.37 -7.50
CA ILE A 47 0.50 32.93 -7.30
C ILE A 47 -0.90 32.41 -7.00
N TYR A 48 -1.23 31.31 -7.66
CA TYR A 48 -2.49 30.59 -7.54
C TYR A 48 -2.17 29.18 -7.05
N VAL A 49 -2.89 28.73 -6.03
CA VAL A 49 -2.72 27.42 -5.41
C VAL A 49 -4.04 26.66 -5.53
N GLY A 50 -4.03 25.60 -6.34
CA GLY A 50 -5.22 24.79 -6.60
C GLY A 50 -6.03 25.25 -7.81
N PRO A 51 -7.34 24.96 -7.86
CA PRO A 51 -8.19 25.23 -9.03
C PRO A 51 -8.75 26.66 -9.07
N GLU A 52 -8.31 27.54 -8.17
CA GLU A 52 -8.89 28.87 -7.99
C GLU A 52 -8.61 29.79 -9.17
N THR A 53 -9.57 30.68 -9.45
CA THR A 53 -9.48 31.67 -10.54
C THR A 53 -9.02 33.05 -10.06
N SER A 54 -8.93 33.24 -8.75
CA SER A 54 -8.40 34.44 -8.12
C SER A 54 -7.02 34.15 -7.53
N PRO A 55 -6.09 35.13 -7.53
CA PRO A 55 -4.76 34.91 -7.01
C PRO A 55 -4.79 34.82 -5.49
N ASP A 56 -4.25 33.72 -4.95
CA ASP A 56 -4.10 33.50 -3.51
C ASP A 56 -3.04 34.42 -2.90
N ILE A 57 -2.01 34.75 -3.68
CA ILE A 57 -0.92 35.64 -3.27
C ILE A 57 -0.70 36.64 -4.39
N THR A 58 -0.67 37.95 -4.05
CA THR A 58 -0.34 39.01 -4.99
C THR A 58 0.79 39.87 -4.42
N LEU A 59 1.94 39.83 -5.08
CA LEU A 59 3.12 40.60 -4.72
C LEU A 59 3.30 41.71 -5.76
N SER A 60 3.21 42.96 -5.34
CA SER A 60 3.40 44.12 -6.22
C SER A 60 4.64 44.89 -5.79
N PHE A 61 5.59 44.98 -6.71
CA PHE A 61 6.87 45.66 -6.51
C PHE A 61 6.87 46.98 -7.29
N ALA A 62 7.20 48.06 -6.59
CA ALA A 62 7.30 49.39 -7.19
C ALA A 62 8.45 49.47 -8.20
N SER A 63 8.50 50.57 -8.96
CA SER A 63 9.59 50.83 -9.90
C SER A 63 10.95 50.91 -9.20
N ASN A 64 12.00 50.46 -9.89
CA ASN A 64 13.38 50.42 -9.44
C ASN A 64 13.62 49.63 -8.14
N THR A 65 12.75 48.66 -7.84
CA THR A 65 12.91 47.76 -6.70
C THR A 65 13.81 46.60 -7.12
N THR A 66 14.76 46.23 -6.27
CA THR A 66 15.57 45.02 -6.47
C THR A 66 15.00 43.87 -5.66
N ILE A 67 14.78 42.74 -6.32
CA ILE A 67 14.22 41.52 -5.77
C ILE A 67 15.30 40.44 -5.84
N ASN A 68 15.45 39.66 -4.78
CA ASN A 68 16.27 38.45 -4.72
C ASN A 68 15.38 37.25 -4.33
N ALA A 69 15.91 36.03 -4.44
CA ALA A 69 15.15 34.82 -4.13
C ALA A 69 14.64 34.80 -2.68
N GLN A 70 15.50 35.20 -1.73
CA GLN A 70 15.19 35.12 -0.30
C GLN A 70 14.08 36.09 0.11
N ASN A 71 14.17 37.36 -0.28
CA ASN A 71 13.13 38.35 0.02
C ASN A 71 11.81 37.96 -0.63
N LEU A 72 11.86 37.38 -1.84
CA LEU A 72 10.66 36.88 -2.50
C LEU A 72 10.06 35.70 -1.73
N ALA A 73 10.86 34.72 -1.32
CA ALA A 73 10.39 33.58 -0.53
C ALA A 73 9.78 34.03 0.81
N ASP A 74 10.40 34.98 1.51
CA ASP A 74 9.89 35.52 2.77
C ASP A 74 8.56 36.26 2.57
N LEU A 75 8.43 37.04 1.51
CA LEU A 75 7.17 37.72 1.15
C LEU A 75 6.06 36.74 0.78
N ILE A 76 6.39 35.68 0.03
CA ILE A 76 5.44 34.60 -0.30
C ILE A 76 4.97 33.93 1.00
N ASN A 77 5.89 33.56 1.88
CA ASN A 77 5.55 32.92 3.17
C ASN A 77 4.68 33.81 4.06
N SER A 78 4.97 35.11 4.14
CA SER A 78 4.16 36.06 4.91
C SER A 78 2.74 36.16 4.36
N GLN A 79 2.59 36.34 3.03
CA GLN A 79 1.26 36.44 2.41
C GLN A 79 0.50 35.11 2.45
N ALA A 80 1.19 33.98 2.34
CA ALA A 80 0.60 32.66 2.49
C ALA A 80 0.02 32.47 3.90
N GLN A 81 0.73 32.92 4.94
CA GLN A 81 0.23 32.89 6.32
C GLN A 81 -0.98 33.81 6.51
N ASP A 82 -0.93 35.04 6.01
CA ASP A 82 -2.04 35.99 6.13
C ASP A 82 -3.32 35.51 5.43
N ASN A 83 -3.16 34.89 4.26
CA ASN A 83 -4.28 34.39 3.44
C ASN A 83 -4.68 32.94 3.78
N GLY A 84 -3.96 32.28 4.68
CA GLY A 84 -4.25 30.91 5.13
C GLY A 84 -4.02 29.83 4.05
N VAL A 85 -3.06 30.05 3.15
CA VAL A 85 -2.77 29.19 2.00
C VAL A 85 -1.64 28.22 2.36
N ALA A 86 -1.84 26.93 2.08
CA ALA A 86 -0.88 25.87 2.40
C ALA A 86 0.27 25.77 1.36
N ILE A 87 1.01 26.86 1.18
CA ILE A 87 2.20 26.92 0.33
C ILE A 87 3.38 27.46 1.15
N THR A 88 4.53 26.80 1.05
CA THR A 88 5.78 27.24 1.64
C THR A 88 6.79 27.53 0.53
N ALA A 89 7.43 28.69 0.60
CA ALA A 89 8.52 29.08 -0.28
C ALA A 89 9.86 28.97 0.46
N SER A 90 10.87 28.45 -0.22
CA SER A 90 12.25 28.42 0.27
C SER A 90 13.22 28.66 -0.88
N VAL A 91 14.49 28.86 -0.55
CA VAL A 91 15.57 29.02 -1.53
C VAL A 91 16.53 27.85 -1.37
N ASP A 92 16.85 27.19 -2.48
CA ASP A 92 17.81 26.09 -2.46
C ASP A 92 19.27 26.58 -2.42
N ALA A 93 20.22 25.65 -2.29
CA ALA A 93 21.65 25.96 -2.26
C ALA A 93 22.19 26.59 -3.57
N ALA A 94 21.41 26.55 -4.66
CA ALA A 94 21.74 27.11 -5.96
C ALA A 94 21.01 28.45 -6.24
N ASP A 95 20.44 29.10 -5.22
CA ASP A 95 19.68 30.36 -5.32
C ASP A 95 18.41 30.25 -6.19
N ARG A 96 17.78 29.07 -6.20
CA ARG A 96 16.52 28.82 -6.91
C ARG A 96 15.37 28.86 -5.94
N LEU A 97 14.26 29.47 -6.37
CA LEU A 97 13.01 29.46 -5.62
C LEU A 97 12.43 28.04 -5.63
N VAL A 98 12.06 27.53 -4.47
CA VAL A 98 11.36 26.26 -4.27
C VAL A 98 10.02 26.55 -3.63
N LEU A 99 8.94 26.19 -4.33
CA LEU A 99 7.58 26.28 -3.84
C LEU A 99 7.07 24.87 -3.54
N THR A 100 6.68 24.63 -2.30
CA THR A 100 6.15 23.34 -1.85
C THR A 100 4.72 23.53 -1.35
N THR A 101 3.80 22.69 -1.79
CA THR A 101 2.43 22.65 -1.25
C THR A 101 2.23 21.40 -0.39
N ASP A 102 1.53 21.56 0.72
CA ASP A 102 1.37 20.48 1.71
C ASP A 102 0.52 19.32 1.18
N ASN A 103 -0.48 19.62 0.32
CA ASN A 103 -1.42 18.63 -0.19
C ASN A 103 -1.27 18.37 -1.70
N GLY A 104 -0.17 18.78 -2.31
CA GLY A 104 0.09 18.63 -3.74
C GLY A 104 -0.92 19.33 -4.64
N GLU A 105 -1.42 20.50 -4.19
CA GLU A 105 -2.16 21.42 -5.05
C GLU A 105 -1.27 21.88 -6.22
N THR A 106 -1.89 22.10 -7.39
CA THR A 106 -1.23 22.73 -8.53
C THR A 106 -0.81 24.15 -8.16
N VAL A 107 0.41 24.54 -8.54
CA VAL A 107 0.88 25.91 -8.37
C VAL A 107 0.93 26.55 -9.74
N ALA A 108 0.27 27.69 -9.90
CA ALA A 108 0.38 28.53 -11.07
C ALA A 108 0.90 29.90 -10.69
N VAL A 109 1.70 30.49 -11.57
CA VAL A 109 2.30 31.80 -11.38
C VAL A 109 1.98 32.64 -12.61
N GLU A 110 1.54 33.86 -12.36
CA GLU A 110 1.37 34.90 -13.37
C GLU A 110 2.30 36.06 -13.03
N VAL A 111 3.07 36.51 -14.02
CA VAL A 111 3.94 37.67 -13.90
C VAL A 111 3.49 38.72 -14.89
N SER A 112 3.24 39.94 -14.40
CA SER A 112 2.96 41.10 -15.23
C SER A 112 4.06 42.15 -15.04
N VAL A 113 4.72 42.51 -16.14
CA VAL A 113 5.77 43.51 -16.18
C VAL A 113 5.16 44.82 -16.68
N GLY A 114 5.35 45.92 -15.95
CA GLY A 114 4.82 47.22 -16.41
C GLY A 114 5.45 47.69 -17.73
N THR A 115 4.81 48.66 -18.41
CA THR A 115 5.18 49.11 -19.77
C THR A 115 6.63 49.63 -19.91
N ASN A 116 7.28 50.02 -18.81
CA ASN A 116 8.70 50.42 -18.77
C ASN A 116 9.54 49.54 -17.80
N GLY A 117 9.04 48.34 -17.50
CA GLY A 117 9.70 47.40 -16.59
C GLY A 117 10.82 46.63 -17.29
N SER A 118 11.69 46.01 -16.50
CA SER A 118 12.72 45.12 -17.03
C SER A 118 12.11 43.75 -17.35
N ASN A 119 12.58 43.09 -18.41
CA ASN A 119 12.10 41.75 -18.77
C ASN A 119 12.33 40.76 -17.62
N PHE A 120 11.34 39.90 -17.37
CA PHE A 120 11.37 38.91 -16.31
C PHE A 120 11.30 37.49 -16.89
N ASP A 121 12.20 36.61 -16.47
CA ASP A 121 12.20 35.21 -16.91
C ASP A 121 11.33 34.36 -15.96
N LEU A 122 10.26 33.75 -16.49
CA LEU A 122 9.38 32.85 -15.72
C LEU A 122 10.13 31.65 -15.15
N ASN A 123 11.24 31.26 -15.79
CA ASN A 123 12.08 30.14 -15.38
C ASN A 123 12.81 30.38 -14.04
N LYS A 124 12.71 31.59 -13.47
CA LYS A 124 13.17 31.94 -12.12
C LYS A 124 12.13 31.66 -11.03
N LEU A 125 10.87 31.42 -11.39
CA LEU A 125 9.78 31.15 -10.44
C LEU A 125 9.36 29.68 -10.48
N ILE A 126 9.21 29.13 -11.68
CA ILE A 126 8.81 27.73 -11.91
C ILE A 126 9.62 27.20 -13.10
N ASP A 127 10.09 25.96 -13.01
CA ASP A 127 10.73 25.27 -14.14
C ASP A 127 9.78 25.13 -15.33
N VAL A 128 10.14 25.80 -16.42
CA VAL A 128 9.47 25.77 -17.72
C VAL A 128 10.50 25.40 -18.78
N ASP A 129 10.07 24.70 -19.82
CA ASP A 129 10.97 24.26 -20.89
C ASP A 129 11.52 25.47 -21.67
N GLY A 130 12.82 25.75 -21.51
CA GLY A 130 13.51 26.87 -22.14
C GLY A 130 13.31 28.25 -21.47
N THR A 131 14.03 29.27 -21.94
CA THR A 131 13.95 30.64 -21.40
C THR A 131 12.66 31.33 -21.85
N GLN A 132 11.80 31.69 -20.89
CA GLN A 132 10.48 32.28 -21.14
C GLN A 132 10.41 33.71 -20.58
N ASN A 133 11.00 34.66 -21.32
CA ASN A 133 11.04 36.07 -20.94
C ASN A 133 9.71 36.79 -21.18
N VAL A 134 9.12 37.32 -20.11
CA VAL A 134 8.01 38.27 -20.14
C VAL A 134 8.58 39.66 -20.39
N SER A 135 8.15 40.30 -21.49
CA SER A 135 8.62 41.63 -21.89
C SER A 135 7.84 42.75 -21.19
N ALA A 136 8.40 43.97 -21.21
CA ALA A 136 7.72 45.15 -20.69
C ALA A 136 6.30 45.33 -21.28
N GLY A 137 5.32 45.54 -20.40
CA GLY A 137 3.91 45.69 -20.77
C GLY A 137 3.18 44.38 -21.09
N ALA A 138 3.83 43.23 -20.90
CA ALA A 138 3.24 41.92 -21.12
C ALA A 138 2.97 41.17 -19.81
N THR A 139 2.10 40.17 -19.91
CA THR A 139 1.83 39.19 -18.86
C THR A 139 2.20 37.81 -19.37
N GLY A 140 2.89 37.03 -18.55
CA GLY A 140 3.20 35.63 -18.83
C GLY A 140 2.82 34.76 -17.64
N SER A 141 2.45 33.51 -17.93
CA SER A 141 2.01 32.57 -16.90
C SER A 141 2.67 31.21 -17.07
N ALA A 142 2.91 30.53 -15.96
CA ALA A 142 3.47 29.19 -15.89
C ALA A 142 2.70 28.36 -14.87
N VAL A 143 2.60 27.05 -15.09
CA VAL A 143 1.85 26.14 -14.23
C VAL A 143 2.69 24.90 -13.95
N LYS A 144 2.84 24.54 -12.68
CA LYS A 144 3.39 23.26 -12.23
C LYS A 144 2.30 22.45 -11.56
N VAL A 145 1.90 21.37 -12.22
CA VAL A 145 0.99 20.37 -11.65
C VAL A 145 1.78 19.44 -10.74
N GLY A 146 1.22 19.17 -9.56
CA GLY A 146 1.80 18.24 -8.59
C GLY A 146 1.77 16.79 -9.06
N ASP A 147 2.68 15.99 -8.51
CA ASP A 147 2.78 14.56 -8.74
C ASP A 147 1.70 13.81 -7.97
N LEU A 148 1.08 12.82 -8.63
CA LEU A 148 0.16 11.89 -8.01
C LEU A 148 0.87 10.57 -7.75
N GLN A 149 0.84 10.12 -6.51
CA GLN A 149 1.38 8.85 -6.07
C GLN A 149 0.23 7.99 -5.56
N VAL A 150 0.12 6.77 -6.06
CA VAL A 150 -0.91 5.81 -5.64
C VAL A 150 -0.21 4.59 -5.06
N PHE A 151 -0.68 4.16 -3.89
CA PHE A 151 -0.17 3.04 -3.12
C PHE A 151 -1.23 1.95 -3.03
N GLY A 152 -0.79 0.70 -3.02
CA GLY A 152 -1.62 -0.39 -2.50
C GLY A 152 -0.89 -1.73 -2.51
N ASP A 153 -1.57 -2.78 -2.03
CA ASP A 153 -0.92 -4.07 -1.71
C ASP A 153 -0.48 -4.87 -2.95
N SER A 154 -1.10 -4.58 -4.08
CA SER A 154 -0.95 -5.28 -5.37
C SER A 154 -0.58 -4.28 -6.48
N ALA A 155 -0.04 -4.79 -7.59
CA ALA A 155 0.14 -3.96 -8.78
C ALA A 155 -1.24 -3.62 -9.37
N TYR A 156 -1.51 -2.34 -9.61
CA TYR A 156 -2.74 -1.87 -10.26
C TYR A 156 -2.41 -1.28 -11.62
N GLY A 157 -3.21 -1.62 -12.63
CA GLY A 157 -3.18 -0.95 -13.92
C GLY A 157 -4.03 0.33 -13.87
N TYR A 158 -3.49 1.43 -14.39
CA TYR A 158 -4.25 2.66 -14.61
C TYR A 158 -4.86 2.66 -16.01
N ASN A 159 -6.16 2.91 -16.12
CA ASN A 159 -6.82 3.09 -17.41
C ASN A 159 -7.01 4.60 -17.67
N PHE A 160 -6.19 5.16 -18.56
CA PHE A 160 -6.28 6.55 -18.99
C PHE A 160 -7.10 6.72 -20.28
N THR A 161 -7.93 5.73 -20.66
CA THR A 161 -8.80 5.83 -21.85
C THR A 161 -9.69 7.06 -21.72
N GLY A 162 -9.56 8.01 -22.66
CA GLY A 162 -10.32 9.27 -22.67
C GLY A 162 -9.58 10.47 -22.08
N ILE A 163 -8.35 10.33 -21.58
CA ILE A 163 -7.49 11.43 -21.15
C ILE A 163 -6.43 11.68 -22.23
N SER A 164 -6.42 12.87 -22.84
CA SER A 164 -5.39 13.26 -23.82
C SER A 164 -4.03 13.32 -23.13
N THR A 165 -3.07 12.51 -23.57
CA THR A 165 -1.69 12.46 -23.04
C THR A 165 -0.79 13.56 -23.61
N ILE A 166 -1.35 14.49 -24.39
CA ILE A 166 -0.61 15.55 -25.09
C ILE A 166 -1.10 16.90 -24.57
N GLY A 167 -0.21 17.64 -23.91
CA GLY A 167 -0.22 19.11 -23.85
C GLY A 167 -1.14 19.82 -22.85
N GLU A 168 -2.12 19.16 -22.25
CA GLU A 168 -3.09 19.82 -21.36
C GLU A 168 -2.80 19.46 -19.89
N GLY A 169 -1.82 20.15 -19.30
CA GLY A 169 -1.65 20.40 -17.85
C GLY A 169 -1.29 19.22 -16.95
N LEU A 170 -1.92 18.05 -17.08
CA LEU A 170 -1.79 16.96 -16.10
C LEU A 170 -0.46 16.21 -16.17
N GLY A 171 0.28 16.30 -17.28
CA GLY A 171 1.60 15.66 -17.42
C GLY A 171 1.60 14.14 -17.25
N VAL A 172 0.43 13.47 -17.33
CA VAL A 172 0.30 12.02 -17.17
C VAL A 172 0.82 11.37 -18.45
N GLN A 173 2.13 11.18 -18.53
CA GLN A 173 2.75 10.39 -19.57
C GLN A 173 2.50 8.92 -19.26
N ALA A 174 1.98 8.15 -20.21
CA ALA A 174 1.74 6.71 -20.08
C ALA A 174 3.04 5.87 -19.93
N ALA A 175 4.17 6.51 -19.65
CA ALA A 175 5.49 5.91 -19.66
C ALA A 175 5.90 5.54 -18.23
N ASN A 176 5.93 4.24 -17.99
CA ASN A 176 6.42 3.60 -16.77
C ASN A 176 5.71 4.09 -15.51
N VAL A 177 4.64 3.37 -15.14
CA VAL A 177 4.49 3.02 -13.73
C VAL A 177 5.80 2.34 -13.38
N ALA A 178 6.78 3.12 -12.92
CA ALA A 178 7.90 2.56 -12.20
C ALA A 178 7.21 1.89 -11.04
N ASP A 179 7.02 0.58 -11.17
CA ASP A 179 6.74 -0.28 -10.05
C ASP A 179 7.88 0.02 -9.07
N LYS A 180 7.65 0.99 -8.18
CA LYS A 180 8.43 1.18 -6.96
C LYS A 180 8.07 0.04 -5.99
N SER A 181 7.95 -1.18 -6.54
CA SER A 181 7.87 -2.45 -5.85
C SER A 181 9.21 -2.82 -5.21
N SER A 182 10.28 -2.13 -5.62
CA SER A 182 11.60 -2.22 -5.01
C SER A 182 11.77 -1.17 -3.90
N LEU A 183 12.07 -1.68 -2.70
CA LEU A 183 12.50 -0.91 -1.52
C LEU A 183 13.80 -0.12 -1.80
N ASP A 184 14.59 -0.56 -2.79
CA ASP A 184 15.99 -0.19 -3.00
C ASP A 184 16.18 1.20 -3.62
N THR A 185 15.15 1.75 -4.28
CA THR A 185 15.24 3.05 -4.97
C THR A 185 14.19 4.07 -4.53
N SER A 186 13.29 3.69 -3.62
CA SER A 186 12.08 4.46 -3.30
C SER A 186 12.02 4.99 -1.86
N VAL A 187 12.80 4.43 -0.93
CA VAL A 187 12.87 4.88 0.46
C VAL A 187 14.02 5.86 0.63
N LYS A 188 13.69 7.15 0.69
CA LYS A 188 14.63 8.23 1.02
C LYS A 188 14.06 9.07 2.16
N VAL A 189 14.92 9.51 3.06
CA VAL A 189 14.58 10.36 4.22
C VAL A 189 15.46 11.62 4.22
N ASP A 190 15.90 12.03 3.04
CA ASP A 190 16.71 13.22 2.80
C ASP A 190 15.89 14.52 2.89
N ASN A 191 14.57 14.47 2.63
CA ASN A 191 13.65 15.58 2.86
C ASN A 191 12.31 15.08 3.44
N ASN A 192 11.47 16.01 3.92
CA ASN A 192 10.19 15.66 4.57
C ASN A 192 9.24 14.91 3.62
N ALA A 193 9.13 15.36 2.36
CA ALA A 193 8.26 14.74 1.37
C ALA A 193 8.66 13.27 1.08
N ASN A 194 9.95 12.99 0.94
CA ASN A 194 10.49 11.66 0.75
C ASN A 194 10.33 10.80 2.02
N ALA A 195 10.46 11.39 3.21
CA ALA A 195 10.23 10.70 4.47
C ALA A 195 8.76 10.26 4.62
N GLU A 196 7.81 11.15 4.35
CA GLU A 196 6.39 10.78 4.36
C GLU A 196 6.04 9.74 3.30
N PHE A 197 6.62 9.87 2.09
CA PHE A 197 6.49 8.87 1.04
C PHE A 197 6.97 7.51 1.51
N SER A 198 8.16 7.47 2.11
CA SER A 198 8.77 6.26 2.67
C SER A 198 7.89 5.62 3.75
N LEU A 199 7.31 6.42 4.65
CA LEU A 199 6.37 5.93 5.66
C LEU A 199 5.13 5.25 5.04
N ARG A 200 4.55 5.86 3.99
CA ARG A 200 3.41 5.28 3.27
C ARG A 200 3.76 3.99 2.54
N VAL A 201 4.94 3.90 1.93
CA VAL A 201 5.46 2.67 1.31
C VAL A 201 5.60 1.56 2.36
N ILE A 202 6.22 1.87 3.50
CA ILE A 202 6.42 0.90 4.59
C ILE A 202 5.08 0.41 5.14
N ASP A 203 4.12 1.29 5.40
CA ASP A 203 2.78 0.90 5.88
C ASP A 203 2.07 -0.06 4.92
N THR A 204 2.17 0.21 3.61
CA THR A 204 1.62 -0.68 2.58
C THR A 204 2.28 -2.07 2.59
N ILE A 205 3.60 -2.13 2.80
CA ILE A 205 4.34 -3.39 2.89
C ILE A 205 3.98 -4.16 4.16
N ILE A 206 3.84 -3.47 5.29
CA ILE A 206 3.41 -4.10 6.56
C ILE A 206 2.04 -4.75 6.37
N LYS A 207 1.07 -4.04 5.78
CA LYS A 207 -0.26 -4.59 5.45
C LYS A 207 -0.16 -5.82 4.56
N LYS A 208 0.74 -5.82 3.57
CA LYS A 208 0.98 -6.97 2.70
C LYS A 208 1.55 -8.17 3.48
N ILE A 209 2.51 -7.95 4.37
CA ILE A 209 3.08 -8.98 5.23
C ILE A 209 2.00 -9.55 6.16
N ASP A 210 1.18 -8.70 6.77
CA ASP A 210 0.11 -9.12 7.67
C ASP A 210 -0.94 -9.97 6.94
N LYS A 211 -1.29 -9.61 5.70
CA LYS A 211 -2.15 -10.43 4.84
C LYS A 211 -1.56 -11.82 4.56
N GLN A 212 -0.24 -11.89 4.29
CA GLN A 212 0.44 -13.18 4.12
C GLN A 212 0.46 -13.99 5.41
N ARG A 213 0.71 -13.36 6.56
CA ARG A 213 0.66 -14.01 7.88
C ARG A 213 -0.74 -14.53 8.22
N ALA A 214 -1.78 -13.76 7.93
CA ALA A 214 -3.17 -14.17 8.10
C ALA A 214 -3.51 -15.40 7.25
N ASN A 215 -3.06 -15.43 5.99
CA ASN A 215 -3.22 -16.59 5.11
C ASN A 215 -2.49 -17.83 5.66
N LEU A 216 -1.24 -17.68 6.09
CA LEU A 216 -0.48 -18.77 6.70
C LEU A 216 -1.15 -19.27 8.00
N GLY A 217 -1.67 -18.37 8.83
CA GLY A 217 -2.42 -18.72 10.04
C GLY A 217 -3.72 -19.48 9.71
N SER A 218 -4.45 -19.08 8.67
CA SER A 218 -5.62 -19.82 8.20
C SER A 218 -5.26 -21.22 7.69
N ILE A 219 -4.16 -21.35 6.96
CA ILE A 219 -3.65 -22.66 6.52
C ILE A 219 -3.28 -23.51 7.74
N GLN A 220 -2.62 -22.93 8.75
CA GLN A 220 -2.28 -23.63 9.98
C GLN A 220 -3.54 -24.15 10.71
N ILE A 221 -4.58 -23.32 10.89
CA ILE A 221 -5.85 -23.74 11.51
C ILE A 221 -6.50 -24.89 10.75
N ASN A 222 -6.49 -24.82 9.42
CA ASN A 222 -6.99 -25.91 8.58
C ASN A 222 -6.17 -27.19 8.75
N LEU A 223 -4.84 -27.10 8.78
CA LEU A 223 -3.96 -28.25 9.00
C LEU A 223 -4.18 -28.88 10.38
N GLU A 224 -4.31 -28.08 11.43
CA GLU A 224 -4.64 -28.56 12.78
C GLU A 224 -5.98 -29.30 12.81
N THR A 225 -6.99 -28.76 12.13
CA THR A 225 -8.31 -29.41 12.00
C THR A 225 -8.23 -30.74 11.23
N ILE A 226 -7.46 -30.78 10.13
CA ILE A 226 -7.23 -32.00 9.35
C ILE A 226 -6.51 -33.07 10.20
N ILE A 227 -5.52 -32.67 10.99
CA ILE A 227 -4.79 -33.58 11.89
C ILE A 227 -5.76 -34.16 12.92
N GLN A 228 -6.55 -33.34 13.61
CA GLN A 228 -7.52 -33.80 14.61
C GLN A 228 -8.54 -34.79 14.00
N ASN A 229 -9.06 -34.48 12.81
CA ASN A 229 -9.99 -35.37 12.11
C ASN A 229 -9.34 -36.70 11.71
N ASN A 230 -8.08 -36.68 11.27
CA ASN A 230 -7.32 -37.89 10.95
C ASN A 230 -7.01 -38.73 12.18
N GLU A 231 -6.65 -38.12 13.30
CA GLU A 231 -6.43 -38.83 14.57
C GLU A 231 -7.71 -39.53 15.05
N PHE A 232 -8.84 -38.83 15.01
CA PHE A 232 -10.14 -39.41 15.34
C PHE A 232 -10.52 -40.56 14.41
N SER A 233 -10.31 -40.40 13.10
CA SER A 233 -10.54 -41.46 12.11
C SER A 233 -9.63 -42.67 12.35
N ALA A 234 -8.36 -42.44 12.70
CA ALA A 234 -7.42 -43.50 13.02
C ALA A 234 -7.81 -44.28 14.29
N VAL A 235 -8.36 -43.63 15.32
CA VAL A 235 -8.88 -44.30 16.52
C VAL A 235 -10.10 -45.16 16.16
N GLN A 236 -11.06 -44.61 15.41
CA GLN A 236 -12.23 -45.38 14.97
C GLN A 236 -11.83 -46.58 14.11
N GLN A 237 -10.86 -46.41 13.19
CA GLN A 237 -10.38 -47.50 12.35
C GLN A 237 -9.70 -48.59 13.18
N ARG A 238 -8.88 -48.22 14.17
CA ARG A 238 -8.26 -49.19 15.10
C ARG A 238 -9.30 -49.88 15.97
N GLU A 239 -10.35 -49.20 16.40
CA GLU A 239 -11.44 -49.80 17.17
C GLU A 239 -12.23 -50.79 16.31
N ALA A 240 -12.56 -50.42 15.08
CA ALA A 240 -13.20 -51.31 14.11
C ALA A 240 -12.33 -52.53 13.80
N GLU A 241 -11.02 -52.32 13.58
CA GLU A 241 -10.05 -53.40 13.39
C GLU A 241 -9.96 -54.31 14.63
N SER A 242 -9.94 -53.74 15.84
CA SER A 242 -9.95 -54.49 17.09
C SER A 242 -11.21 -55.34 17.22
N ARG A 243 -12.39 -54.81 16.88
CA ARG A 243 -13.65 -55.57 16.90
C ARG A 243 -13.67 -56.73 15.88
N ILE A 244 -12.98 -56.58 14.75
CA ILE A 244 -12.90 -57.62 13.71
C ILE A 244 -11.83 -58.67 14.04
N ARG A 245 -10.64 -58.23 14.47
CA ARG A 245 -9.48 -59.12 14.69
C ARG A 245 -9.43 -59.71 16.09
N ASN A 246 -9.75 -58.92 17.12
CA ASN A 246 -9.63 -59.36 18.50
C ASN A 246 -10.90 -60.10 18.92
N VAL A 247 -10.73 -61.33 19.40
CA VAL A 247 -11.81 -62.11 20.01
C VAL A 247 -12.04 -61.64 21.44
N ASP A 248 -13.28 -61.70 21.91
CA ASP A 248 -13.60 -61.50 23.32
C ASP A 248 -12.99 -62.64 24.14
N PHE A 249 -11.90 -62.35 24.85
CA PHE A 249 -11.16 -63.32 25.66
C PHE A 249 -12.03 -64.01 26.71
N ALA A 250 -13.02 -63.31 27.28
CA ALA A 250 -13.89 -63.89 28.29
C ALA A 250 -14.81 -64.97 27.66
N LYS A 251 -15.38 -64.67 26.50
CA LYS A 251 -16.22 -65.62 25.76
C LYS A 251 -15.41 -66.81 25.26
N GLU A 252 -14.22 -66.57 24.71
CA GLU A 252 -13.39 -67.64 24.17
C GLU A 252 -12.81 -68.53 25.26
N MET A 253 -12.45 -67.97 26.43
CA MET A 253 -12.04 -68.78 27.59
C MET A 253 -13.18 -69.59 28.19
N ALA A 254 -14.41 -69.06 28.21
CA ALA A 254 -15.58 -69.84 28.62
C ALA A 254 -15.82 -71.03 27.67
N ASN A 255 -15.72 -70.79 26.36
CA ASN A 255 -15.82 -71.84 25.35
C ASN A 255 -14.68 -72.86 25.48
N PHE A 256 -13.43 -72.41 25.59
CA PHE A 256 -12.26 -73.27 25.79
C PHE A 256 -12.42 -74.15 27.04
N THR A 257 -12.80 -73.55 28.18
CA THR A 257 -13.04 -74.29 29.43
C THR A 257 -14.18 -75.28 29.29
N ARG A 258 -15.26 -74.91 28.59
CA ARG A 258 -16.39 -75.81 28.28
C ARG A 258 -15.92 -76.98 27.42
N TYR A 259 -15.14 -76.75 26.37
CA TYR A 259 -14.59 -77.81 25.52
C TYR A 259 -13.61 -78.71 26.28
N GLN A 260 -12.77 -78.14 27.14
CA GLN A 260 -11.84 -78.90 27.97
C GLN A 260 -12.59 -79.79 28.98
N THR A 261 -13.60 -79.24 29.64
CA THR A 261 -14.49 -80.00 30.55
C THR A 261 -15.25 -81.09 29.80
N LEU A 262 -15.74 -80.81 28.58
CA LEU A 262 -16.39 -81.79 27.73
C LEU A 262 -15.44 -82.91 27.32
N MET A 263 -14.19 -82.59 26.96
CA MET A 263 -13.18 -83.58 26.58
C MET A 263 -12.80 -84.48 27.76
N GLN A 264 -12.63 -83.91 28.96
CA GLN A 264 -12.40 -84.68 30.19
C GLN A 264 -13.62 -85.55 30.54
N SER A 265 -14.83 -85.00 30.42
CA SER A 265 -16.08 -85.75 30.68
C SER A 265 -16.32 -86.84 29.63
N GLY A 266 -15.98 -86.59 28.37
CA GLY A 266 -16.08 -87.55 27.27
C GLY A 266 -15.09 -88.71 27.43
N MET A 267 -13.86 -88.44 27.88
CA MET A 267 -12.91 -89.49 28.25
C MET A 267 -13.38 -90.29 29.46
N ALA A 268 -13.91 -89.63 30.50
CA ALA A 268 -14.46 -90.32 31.67
C ALA A 268 -15.70 -91.17 31.31
N MET A 269 -16.59 -90.66 30.45
CA MET A 269 -17.73 -91.40 29.94
C MET A 269 -17.32 -92.54 29.02
N MET A 270 -16.30 -92.39 28.17
CA MET A 270 -15.76 -93.50 27.39
C MET A 270 -15.09 -94.55 28.27
N ALA A 271 -14.38 -94.15 29.32
CA ALA A 271 -13.82 -95.08 30.29
C ALA A 271 -14.94 -95.89 31.00
N GLN A 272 -16.03 -95.22 31.40
CA GLN A 272 -17.17 -95.87 32.04
C GLN A 272 -18.01 -96.72 31.08
N ALA A 273 -18.19 -96.28 29.83
CA ALA A 273 -18.87 -97.03 28.78
C ALA A 273 -18.07 -98.24 28.29
N ASN A 274 -16.74 -98.25 28.44
CA ASN A 274 -15.92 -99.45 28.21
C ASN A 274 -15.95 -100.43 29.38
N GLN A 275 -16.19 -99.96 30.61
CA GLN A 275 -16.32 -100.82 31.80
C GLN A 275 -17.71 -101.46 31.91
N LEU A 276 -18.77 -100.78 31.48
CA LEU A 276 -20.15 -101.28 31.56
C LEU A 276 -20.36 -102.65 30.85
N PRO A 277 -19.86 -102.88 29.60
CA PRO A 277 -19.98 -104.17 28.92
C PRO A 277 -19.19 -105.28 29.59
N GLN A 278 -18.04 -104.95 30.21
CA GLN A 278 -17.24 -105.93 30.96
C GLN A 278 -17.96 -106.40 32.23
N MET A 279 -18.70 -105.51 32.89
CA MET A 279 -19.55 -105.87 34.02
C MET A 279 -20.74 -106.74 33.60
N VAL A 280 -21.33 -106.49 32.42
CA VAL A 280 -22.42 -107.35 31.89
C VAL A 280 -21.91 -108.75 31.51
N LEU A 281 -20.68 -108.88 30.99
CA LEU A 281 -20.07 -110.20 30.76
C LEU A 281 -19.79 -110.98 32.06
N GLN A 282 -19.61 -110.30 33.20
CA GLN A 282 -19.51 -110.96 34.50
C GLN A 282 -20.86 -111.47 35.02
N LEU A 283 -21.97 -110.87 34.58
CA LEU A 283 -23.35 -111.26 34.93
C LEU A 283 -23.91 -112.39 34.03
N LEU A 284 -23.29 -112.67 32.89
CA LEU A 284 -23.68 -113.74 31.96
C LEU A 284 -22.84 -115.03 32.11
N ARG A 285 -22.08 -115.15 33.20
CA ARG A 285 -21.27 -116.33 33.54
C ARG A 285 -21.89 -117.14 34.68
#